data_AF-A0A6F8SJI9-F1
#
_entry.id   AF-A0A6F8SJI9-F1
#
_cell.length_a   1.000
_cell.length_b   1.000
_cell.length_c   1.000
_cell.angle_alpha   90.00
_cell.angle_beta   90.00
_cell.angle_gamma   90.00
#
_symmetry.space_group_name_H-M   'P 1'
#
loop_
_entity.id
_entity.type
_entity.pdbx_description
1 polymer ?
#
loop_
_entity_poly.entity_id
_entity_poly.type
_entity_poly.pdbx_seq_one_letter_code
_entity_poly.pdbx_strand_id
1 'polypeptide(L)'
;MVREGVRMYDRDVVELALLALEEGMSQQEAAELCGASRGTVGYWARGRLPHGRRAPSARPPRRRARMAPPDAKEEPLNEAERAAYEAAMTENQLLRAVLDDLKGAGSHPGSMSNRRKCELGERLRAATGLPLREITAFLRISSSYEYRRARLGRPDKYAALRARVRELFEEGSRNWGYRTVWARLRREGVSGSRRRWCAA
;
A
#
# COMPACT_ATOMS: atom_id res chain seq x y z
N MET A 1 -9.53 54.44 36.54
CA MET A 1 -8.42 54.38 35.57
C MET A 1 -7.39 53.40 36.12
N VAL A 2 -7.47 52.13 35.70
CA VAL A 2 -6.43 51.13 35.95
C VAL A 2 -6.12 50.54 34.59
N ARG A 3 -4.94 50.86 34.05
CA ARG A 3 -4.41 50.16 32.87
C ARG A 3 -4.06 48.76 33.35
N GLU A 4 -4.96 47.80 33.13
CA GLU A 4 -4.62 46.38 33.33
C GLU A 4 -3.44 46.07 32.39
N GLY A 5 -2.28 45.82 33.01
CA GLY A 5 -1.10 45.38 32.31
C GLY A 5 -1.43 44.20 31.42
N VAL A 6 -0.82 44.17 30.24
CA VAL A 6 -0.95 43.08 29.26
C VAL A 6 -0.59 41.77 29.96
N ARG A 7 -1.60 41.01 30.42
CA ARG A 7 -1.41 39.64 30.90
C ARG A 7 -0.88 38.84 29.72
N MET A 8 0.42 38.55 29.75
CA MET A 8 1.08 37.77 28.72
C MET A 8 0.77 36.31 28.99
N TYR A 9 -0.10 35.73 28.17
CA TYR A 9 -0.44 34.31 28.28
C TYR A 9 0.66 33.47 27.64
N ASP A 10 1.09 32.44 28.37
CA ASP A 10 2.08 31.49 27.89
C ASP A 10 1.51 30.60 26.78
N ARG A 11 2.38 29.95 26.00
CA ARG A 11 2.00 29.07 24.88
C ARG A 11 1.07 27.96 25.35
N ASP A 12 1.36 27.37 26.50
CA ASP A 12 0.61 26.22 27.00
C ASP A 12 -0.83 26.60 27.35
N VAL A 13 -1.04 27.83 27.81
CA VAL A 13 -2.37 28.38 28.11
C VAL A 13 -3.19 28.61 26.84
N VAL A 14 -2.54 29.09 25.78
CA VAL A 14 -3.18 29.29 24.48
C VAL A 14 -3.51 27.95 23.82
N GLU A 15 -2.58 27.00 23.84
CA GLU A 15 -2.78 25.66 23.27
C GLU A 15 -3.88 24.90 24.02
N LEU A 16 -3.88 24.94 25.35
CA LEU A 16 -4.95 24.33 26.17
C LEU A 16 -6.32 24.90 25.83
N ALA A 17 -6.43 26.23 25.65
CA ALA A 17 -7.69 26.87 25.27
C ALA A 17 -8.17 26.46 23.87
N LEU A 18 -7.25 26.32 22.90
CA LEU A 18 -7.59 25.92 21.54
C LEU A 18 -7.99 24.44 21.45
N LEU A 19 -7.29 23.55 22.18
CA LEU A 19 -7.66 22.14 22.28
C LEU A 19 -9.04 21.95 22.90
N ALA A 20 -9.35 22.69 23.97
CA ALA A 20 -10.67 22.66 24.59
C ALA A 20 -11.80 23.05 23.62
N LEU A 21 -11.55 24.03 22.75
CA LEU A 21 -12.51 24.43 21.72
C LEU A 21 -12.64 23.37 20.60
N GLU A 22 -11.56 22.69 20.24
CA GLU A 22 -11.60 21.58 19.25
C GLU A 22 -12.39 20.38 19.78
N GLU A 23 -12.29 20.09 21.08
CA GLU A 23 -13.07 19.07 21.79
C GLU A 23 -14.54 19.47 22.04
N GLY A 24 -14.94 20.67 21.60
CA GLY A 24 -16.34 21.10 21.59
C GLY A 24 -16.78 21.90 22.82
N MET A 25 -15.86 22.30 23.70
CA MET A 25 -16.18 23.20 24.81
C MET A 25 -16.54 24.60 24.32
N SER A 26 -17.39 25.29 25.07
CA SER A 26 -17.71 26.70 24.84
C SER A 26 -16.51 27.60 25.17
N GLN A 27 -16.51 28.82 24.63
CA GLN A 27 -15.47 29.82 24.94
C GLN A 27 -15.41 30.20 26.43
N GLN A 28 -16.50 29.98 27.16
CA GLN A 28 -16.56 30.23 28.60
C GLN A 28 -15.88 29.11 29.38
N GLU A 29 -16.21 27.86 29.07
CA GLU A 29 -15.59 26.67 29.69
C GLU A 29 -14.09 26.59 29.38
N ALA A 30 -13.69 26.86 28.14
CA ALA A 30 -12.28 26.89 27.75
C ALA A 30 -11.50 28.04 28.44
N ALA A 31 -12.16 29.15 28.76
CA ALA A 31 -11.57 30.27 29.49
C ALA A 31 -11.37 29.95 30.97
N GLU A 32 -12.36 29.30 31.59
CA GLU A 32 -12.27 28.82 32.96
C GLU A 32 -11.17 27.75 33.11
N LEU A 33 -11.06 26.85 32.13
CA LEU A 33 -10.06 25.79 32.10
C LEU A 33 -8.62 26.32 32.05
N CYS A 34 -8.37 27.36 31.26
CA CYS A 34 -7.03 27.90 31.03
C CYS A 34 -6.73 29.15 31.88
N GLY A 35 -7.66 29.60 32.71
CA GLY A 35 -7.51 30.79 33.55
C GLY A 35 -7.45 32.11 32.76
N ALA A 36 -8.01 32.14 31.55
CA ALA A 36 -8.10 33.33 30.71
C ALA A 36 -9.52 33.93 30.73
N SER A 37 -9.70 35.10 30.12
CA SER A 37 -11.05 35.65 29.94
C SER A 37 -11.73 35.03 28.69
N ARG A 38 -13.06 34.88 28.73
CA ARG A 38 -13.87 34.46 27.56
C ARG A 38 -13.56 35.30 26.31
N GLY A 39 -13.39 36.62 26.51
CA GLY A 39 -13.03 37.54 25.44
C GLY A 39 -11.67 37.21 24.83
N THR A 40 -10.68 36.92 25.66
CA THR A 40 -9.33 36.52 25.25
C THR A 40 -9.34 35.21 24.45
N VAL A 41 -10.04 34.18 24.92
CA VAL A 41 -10.21 32.90 24.20
C VAL A 41 -10.91 33.13 22.85
N GLY A 42 -11.93 34.01 22.82
CA GLY A 42 -12.59 34.42 21.58
C GLY A 42 -11.70 35.20 20.61
N TYR A 43 -10.63 35.86 21.08
CA TYR A 43 -9.60 36.45 20.21
C TYR A 43 -8.68 35.36 19.63
N TRP A 44 -8.26 34.40 20.44
CA TRP A 44 -7.41 33.29 19.99
C TRP A 44 -8.10 32.37 18.99
N ALA A 45 -9.38 32.05 19.21
CA ALA A 45 -10.19 31.28 18.26
C ALA A 45 -10.28 31.93 16.87
N ARG A 46 -10.11 33.26 16.80
CA ARG A 46 -10.07 34.05 15.55
C ARG A 46 -8.64 34.22 15.01
N GLY A 47 -7.67 33.47 15.53
CA GLY A 47 -6.27 33.49 15.11
C GLY A 47 -5.48 34.71 15.59
N ARG A 48 -6.02 35.52 16.51
CA ARG A 48 -5.34 36.71 17.06
C ARG A 48 -4.51 36.31 18.28
N LEU A 49 -3.41 35.59 18.04
CA LEU A 49 -2.51 35.11 19.09
C LEU A 49 -1.58 36.24 19.60
N PRO A 50 -1.14 36.20 20.88
CA PRO A 50 -0.12 37.10 21.40
C PRO A 50 1.18 37.06 20.56
N HIS A 51 1.86 38.20 20.43
CA HIS A 51 2.81 38.53 19.35
C HIS A 51 3.98 37.54 19.18
N GLY A 52 4.46 37.38 17.93
CA GLY A 52 5.63 36.57 17.56
C GLY A 52 5.33 35.13 17.15
N ARG A 53 4.10 34.66 17.37
CA ARG A 53 3.70 33.27 17.08
C ARG A 53 2.70 33.23 15.92
N ARG A 54 3.23 33.18 14.68
CA ARG A 54 2.48 32.56 13.59
C ARG A 54 2.39 31.07 13.93
N ALA A 55 1.26 30.62 14.47
CA ALA A 55 0.90 29.22 14.34
C ALA A 55 1.01 28.87 12.85
N PRO A 56 1.59 27.71 12.46
CA PRO A 56 1.44 27.24 11.08
C PRO A 56 -0.05 27.31 10.81
N SER A 57 -0.45 28.13 9.83
CA SER A 57 -1.83 28.58 9.61
C SER A 57 -2.78 27.48 10.05
N ALA A 58 -3.51 27.68 11.16
CA ALA A 58 -4.51 26.72 11.59
C ALA A 58 -5.35 26.46 10.34
N ARG A 59 -5.21 25.24 9.81
CA ARG A 59 -5.82 24.88 8.54
C ARG A 59 -7.28 25.29 8.70
N PRO A 60 -7.84 26.15 7.83
CA PRO A 60 -9.17 26.69 8.04
C PRO A 60 -10.07 25.50 8.42
N PRO A 61 -10.88 25.61 9.49
CA PRO A 61 -11.62 24.48 10.01
C PRO A 61 -12.26 23.82 8.81
N ARG A 62 -11.86 22.56 8.54
CA ARG A 62 -12.31 21.84 7.35
C ARG A 62 -13.81 22.01 7.35
N ARG A 63 -14.30 22.84 6.43
CA ARG A 63 -15.72 23.14 6.32
C ARG A 63 -16.34 21.76 6.26
N ARG A 64 -17.11 21.36 7.28
CA ARG A 64 -17.72 20.03 7.34
C ARG A 64 -18.26 19.80 5.94
N ALA A 65 -17.76 18.77 5.25
CA ALA A 65 -18.21 18.49 3.90
C ALA A 65 -19.74 18.46 4.00
N ARG A 66 -20.41 19.44 3.39
CA ARG A 66 -21.86 19.41 3.35
C ARG A 66 -22.16 18.18 2.55
N MET A 67 -22.60 17.13 3.22
CA MET A 67 -23.23 16.01 2.56
C MET A 67 -24.32 16.61 1.68
N ALA A 68 -24.32 16.23 0.41
CA ALA A 68 -25.41 16.60 -0.46
C ALA A 68 -26.72 16.18 0.22
N PRO A 69 -27.81 16.95 0.08
CA PRO A 69 -29.13 16.53 0.53
C PRO A 69 -29.39 15.08 0.08
N PRO A 70 -30.02 14.22 0.89
CA PRO A 70 -30.25 12.81 0.57
C PRO A 70 -31.05 12.59 -0.73
N ASP A 71 -31.68 13.65 -1.24
CA ASP A 71 -32.50 13.75 -2.45
C ASP A 71 -31.83 14.55 -3.59
N ALA A 72 -30.55 14.91 -3.45
CA ALA A 72 -29.79 15.52 -4.53
C ALA A 72 -29.74 14.56 -5.74
N LYS A 73 -30.28 14.99 -6.87
CA LYS A 73 -30.19 14.23 -8.13
C LYS A 73 -28.73 14.22 -8.55
N GLU A 74 -28.09 13.06 -8.44
CA GLU A 74 -26.77 12.84 -9.02
C GLU A 74 -26.86 13.10 -10.51
N GLU A 75 -26.06 14.04 -11.00
CA GLU A 75 -25.93 14.25 -12.43
C GLU A 75 -25.37 12.96 -13.05
N PRO A 76 -25.91 12.51 -14.21
CA PRO A 76 -25.38 11.33 -14.85
C PRO A 76 -23.90 11.55 -15.17
N LEU A 77 -23.07 10.56 -14.83
CA LEU A 77 -21.62 10.64 -15.06
C LEU A 77 -21.33 11.12 -16.48
N ASN A 78 -20.48 12.14 -16.58
CA ASN A 78 -19.97 12.57 -17.87
C ASN A 78 -19.05 11.48 -18.46
N GLU A 79 -18.73 11.58 -19.74
CA GLU A 79 -17.93 10.55 -20.44
C GLU A 79 -16.56 10.33 -19.78
N ALA A 80 -15.91 11.39 -19.28
CA ALA A 80 -14.63 11.29 -18.61
C ALA A 80 -14.74 10.58 -17.25
N GLU A 81 -15.81 10.83 -16.49
CA GLU A 81 -16.10 10.17 -15.22
C GLU A 81 -16.42 8.69 -15.43
N ARG A 82 -17.18 8.36 -16.47
CA ARG A 82 -17.44 6.96 -16.84
C ARG A 82 -16.14 6.25 -17.22
N ALA A 83 -15.31 6.87 -18.06
CA ALA A 83 -14.02 6.30 -18.46
C ALA A 83 -13.10 6.09 -17.25
N ALA A 84 -13.05 7.05 -16.32
CA ALA A 84 -12.28 6.93 -15.09
C ALA A 84 -12.81 5.81 -14.17
N TYR A 85 -14.14 5.68 -14.06
CA TYR A 85 -14.78 4.61 -13.30
C TYR A 85 -14.46 3.23 -13.88
N GLU A 86 -14.61 3.07 -15.19
CA GLU A 86 -14.29 1.81 -15.89
C GLU A 86 -12.81 1.45 -15.77
N ALA A 87 -11.90 2.44 -15.88
CA ALA A 87 -10.47 2.23 -15.66
C ALA A 87 -10.19 1.76 -14.22
N ALA A 88 -10.81 2.40 -13.22
CA ALA A 88 -10.66 2.03 -11.81
C ALA A 88 -11.23 0.64 -11.51
N MET A 89 -12.38 0.29 -12.10
CA MET A 89 -12.99 -1.04 -11.97
C MET A 89 -12.11 -2.12 -12.60
N THR A 90 -11.56 -1.83 -13.78
CA THR A 90 -10.60 -2.71 -14.46
C THR A 90 -9.36 -2.92 -13.59
N GLU A 91 -8.75 -1.85 -13.07
CA GLU A 91 -7.60 -1.96 -12.17
C GLU A 91 -7.93 -2.77 -10.91
N ASN A 92 -9.11 -2.53 -10.29
CA ASN A 92 -9.54 -3.27 -9.12
C ASN A 92 -9.67 -4.77 -9.40
N GLN A 93 -10.23 -5.14 -10.55
CA GLN A 93 -10.31 -6.53 -10.99
C GLN A 93 -8.93 -7.17 -11.12
N LEU A 94 -7.96 -6.47 -11.75
CA LEU A 94 -6.59 -6.96 -11.89
C LEU A 94 -5.89 -7.12 -10.53
N LEU A 95 -6.07 -6.16 -9.61
CA LEU A 95 -5.51 -6.22 -8.27
C LEU A 95 -6.09 -7.38 -7.44
N ARG A 96 -7.40 -7.62 -7.53
CA ARG A 96 -8.05 -8.77 -6.87
C ARG A 96 -7.45 -10.09 -7.37
N ALA A 97 -7.31 -10.25 -8.69
CA ALA A 97 -6.72 -11.45 -9.26
C ALA A 97 -5.26 -11.70 -8.82
N VAL A 98 -4.44 -10.63 -8.71
CA VAL A 98 -3.09 -10.72 -8.14
C VAL A 98 -3.14 -11.15 -6.67
N LEU A 99 -4.02 -10.54 -5.89
CA LEU A 99 -4.15 -10.85 -4.47
C LEU A 99 -4.59 -12.30 -4.25
N ASP A 100 -5.53 -12.79 -5.04
CA ASP A 100 -6.01 -14.17 -4.98
C ASP A 100 -4.91 -15.16 -5.36
N ASP A 101 -4.10 -14.87 -6.37
CA ASP A 101 -2.94 -15.69 -6.74
C ASP A 101 -1.89 -15.76 -5.63
N LEU A 102 -1.61 -14.62 -4.99
CA LEU A 102 -0.68 -14.53 -3.86
C LEU A 102 -1.19 -15.33 -2.66
N LYS A 103 -2.47 -15.14 -2.28
CA LYS A 103 -3.11 -15.84 -1.17
C LYS A 103 -3.19 -17.34 -1.42
N GLY A 104 -3.62 -17.76 -2.61
CA GLY A 104 -3.72 -19.18 -2.97
C GLY A 104 -2.39 -19.93 -2.91
N ALA A 105 -1.28 -19.24 -3.16
CA ALA A 105 0.06 -19.82 -3.06
C ALA A 105 0.79 -19.52 -1.73
N GLY A 106 0.13 -18.89 -0.75
CA GLY A 106 0.77 -18.48 0.51
C GLY A 106 2.02 -17.60 0.32
N SER A 107 2.04 -16.79 -0.74
CA SER A 107 3.24 -16.09 -1.21
C SER A 107 3.20 -14.60 -0.86
N HIS A 108 4.36 -14.03 -0.50
CA HIS A 108 4.48 -12.59 -0.24
C HIS A 108 4.35 -11.78 -1.54
N PRO A 109 3.76 -10.55 -1.55
CA PRO A 109 3.58 -9.74 -2.76
C PRO A 109 4.86 -9.51 -3.59
N GLY A 110 6.02 -9.44 -2.94
CA GLY A 110 7.33 -9.30 -3.60
C GLY A 110 7.94 -10.59 -4.16
N SER A 111 7.34 -11.75 -3.90
CA SER A 111 7.93 -13.08 -4.19
C SER A 111 7.42 -13.73 -5.49
N MET A 112 6.64 -13.00 -6.29
CA MET A 112 6.09 -13.50 -7.55
C MET A 112 7.18 -13.81 -8.58
N SER A 113 7.41 -15.10 -8.84
CA SER A 113 8.31 -15.50 -9.91
C SER A 113 7.79 -15.02 -11.27
N ASN A 114 8.70 -14.71 -12.20
CA ASN A 114 8.33 -14.33 -13.56
C ASN A 114 7.46 -15.41 -14.27
N ARG A 115 7.52 -16.68 -13.82
CA ARG A 115 6.70 -17.78 -14.36
C ARG A 115 5.25 -17.60 -13.94
N ARG A 116 5.03 -17.40 -12.65
CA ARG A 116 3.71 -17.10 -12.12
C ARG A 116 3.13 -15.80 -12.68
N LYS A 117 3.96 -14.77 -12.84
CA LYS A 117 3.53 -13.54 -13.53
C LYS A 117 3.04 -13.82 -14.95
N CYS A 118 3.72 -14.70 -15.70
CA CYS A 118 3.30 -15.08 -17.05
C CYS A 118 1.99 -15.91 -17.04
N GLU A 119 1.86 -16.88 -16.12
CA GLU A 119 0.63 -17.68 -15.95
C GLU A 119 -0.57 -16.83 -15.56
N LEU A 120 -0.39 -15.89 -14.61
CA LEU A 120 -1.41 -14.92 -14.23
C LEU A 120 -1.74 -13.99 -15.39
N GLY A 121 -0.74 -13.52 -16.14
CA GLY A 121 -0.94 -12.68 -17.32
C GLY A 121 -1.81 -13.35 -18.39
N GLU A 122 -1.56 -14.62 -18.71
CA GLU A 122 -2.40 -15.37 -19.67
C GLU A 122 -3.83 -15.55 -19.15
N ARG A 123 -4.03 -15.87 -17.86
CA ARG A 123 -5.39 -15.95 -17.27
C ARG A 123 -6.12 -14.62 -17.31
N LEU A 124 -5.44 -13.52 -16.98
CA LEU A 124 -6.02 -12.19 -17.02
C LEU A 124 -6.42 -11.80 -18.45
N ARG A 125 -5.56 -12.08 -19.44
CA ARG A 125 -5.88 -11.83 -20.86
C ARG A 125 -7.12 -12.59 -21.30
N ALA A 126 -7.24 -13.86 -20.92
CA ALA A 126 -8.41 -14.66 -21.24
C ALA A 126 -9.68 -14.15 -20.56
N ALA A 127 -9.58 -13.64 -19.33
CA ALA A 127 -10.72 -13.18 -18.54
C ALA A 127 -11.21 -11.76 -18.92
N THR A 128 -10.29 -10.85 -19.27
CA THR A 128 -10.61 -9.42 -19.47
C THR A 128 -10.59 -8.99 -20.93
N GLY A 129 -9.97 -9.77 -21.83
CA GLY A 129 -9.77 -9.38 -23.22
C GLY A 129 -8.79 -8.21 -23.42
N LEU A 130 -8.14 -7.73 -22.35
CA LEU A 130 -7.21 -6.60 -22.42
C LEU A 130 -5.99 -6.91 -23.28
N PRO A 131 -5.43 -5.90 -23.97
CA PRO A 131 -4.26 -6.08 -24.81
C PRO A 131 -3.04 -6.43 -23.97
N LEU A 132 -2.11 -7.18 -24.58
CA LEU A 132 -0.90 -7.68 -23.90
C LEU A 132 -0.11 -6.56 -23.20
N ARG A 133 -0.02 -5.40 -23.84
CA ARG A 133 0.74 -4.25 -23.32
C ARG A 133 0.21 -3.78 -21.96
N GLU A 134 -1.10 -3.82 -21.74
CA GLU A 134 -1.72 -3.34 -20.50
C GLU A 134 -1.51 -4.33 -19.37
N ILE A 135 -1.68 -5.62 -19.67
CA ILE A 135 -1.43 -6.72 -18.73
C ILE A 135 0.04 -6.74 -18.30
N THR A 136 0.97 -6.63 -19.26
CA THR A 136 2.41 -6.71 -18.98
C THR A 136 2.93 -5.46 -18.26
N ALA A 137 2.39 -4.29 -18.58
CA ALA A 137 2.66 -3.06 -17.83
C ALA A 137 2.18 -3.21 -16.38
N PHE A 138 0.94 -3.65 -16.16
CA PHE A 138 0.37 -3.86 -14.83
C PHE A 138 1.18 -4.85 -13.98
N LEU A 139 1.50 -6.03 -14.54
CA LEU A 139 2.28 -7.06 -13.83
C LEU A 139 3.79 -6.75 -13.75
N ARG A 140 4.24 -5.66 -14.38
CA ARG A 140 5.63 -5.24 -14.53
C ARG A 140 6.49 -6.40 -15.06
N ILE A 141 6.07 -7.00 -16.17
CA ILE A 141 6.78 -8.08 -16.87
C ILE A 141 7.55 -7.47 -18.05
N SER A 142 8.82 -7.83 -18.19
CA SER A 142 9.64 -7.41 -19.34
C SER A 142 9.41 -8.28 -20.58
N SER A 143 10.11 -7.96 -21.67
CA SER A 143 10.17 -8.67 -22.96
C SER A 143 10.38 -10.20 -22.90
N SER A 144 10.75 -10.74 -21.73
CA SER A 144 10.79 -12.19 -21.48
C SER A 144 9.42 -12.88 -21.46
N TYR A 145 8.32 -12.13 -21.58
CA TYR A 145 6.95 -12.67 -21.58
C TYR A 145 6.76 -13.74 -22.66
N GLU A 146 7.05 -13.44 -23.94
CA GLU A 146 6.80 -14.37 -25.05
C GLU A 146 7.66 -15.64 -24.93
N TYR A 147 8.93 -15.47 -24.56
CA TYR A 147 9.83 -16.60 -24.28
C TYR A 147 9.27 -17.51 -23.18
N ARG A 148 8.66 -16.93 -22.15
CA ARG A 148 8.14 -17.67 -21.01
C ARG A 148 6.78 -18.29 -21.29
N ARG A 149 5.93 -17.57 -22.05
CA ARG A 149 4.64 -18.04 -22.55
C ARG A 149 4.79 -19.31 -23.37
N ALA A 150 5.74 -19.35 -24.30
CA ALA A 150 6.07 -20.54 -25.09
C ALA A 150 6.54 -21.75 -24.26
N ARG A 151 6.81 -21.56 -22.97
CA ARG A 151 7.28 -22.59 -22.04
C ARG A 151 6.28 -22.95 -20.94
N LEU A 152 5.13 -22.27 -20.84
CA LEU A 152 4.14 -22.54 -19.77
C LEU A 152 3.61 -23.97 -19.79
N GLY A 153 3.44 -24.55 -20.98
CA GLY A 153 3.01 -25.95 -21.14
C GLY A 153 4.15 -26.97 -21.19
N ARG A 154 5.42 -26.56 -21.08
CA ARG A 154 6.54 -27.50 -21.16
C ARG A 154 6.80 -28.13 -19.78
N PRO A 155 7.02 -29.46 -19.70
CA PRO A 155 7.46 -30.10 -18.47
C PRO A 155 8.73 -29.43 -17.95
N ASP A 156 8.85 -29.33 -16.63
CA ASP A 156 10.05 -28.77 -16.04
C ASP A 156 11.22 -29.74 -16.21
N LYS A 157 12.17 -29.35 -17.06
CA LYS A 157 13.38 -30.10 -17.38
C LYS A 157 14.15 -30.59 -16.14
N TYR A 158 14.05 -29.87 -15.03
CA TYR A 158 14.77 -30.16 -13.79
C TYR A 158 13.85 -30.66 -12.66
N ALA A 159 12.61 -31.08 -12.97
CA ALA A 159 11.67 -31.59 -11.97
C ALA A 159 12.22 -32.77 -11.17
N ALA A 160 12.62 -33.84 -11.87
CA ALA A 160 13.18 -35.05 -11.25
C ALA A 160 14.44 -34.73 -10.44
N LEU A 161 15.28 -33.83 -10.96
CA LEU A 161 16.50 -33.41 -10.29
C LEU A 161 16.21 -32.67 -8.98
N ARG A 162 15.26 -31.73 -8.96
CA ARG A 162 14.87 -31.03 -7.74
C ARG A 162 14.19 -31.93 -6.73
N ALA A 163 13.41 -32.92 -7.19
CA ALA A 163 12.86 -33.96 -6.31
C ALA A 163 14.00 -34.71 -5.60
N ARG A 164 14.99 -35.19 -6.36
CA ARG A 164 16.15 -35.89 -5.80
C ARG A 164 16.98 -35.02 -4.85
N VAL A 165 17.14 -33.72 -5.14
CA VAL A 165 17.80 -32.78 -4.23
C VAL A 165 17.07 -32.69 -2.89
N ARG A 166 15.73 -32.61 -2.91
CA ARG A 166 14.94 -32.57 -1.67
C ARG A 166 15.07 -33.86 -0.88
N GLU A 167 15.02 -35.00 -1.55
CA GLU A 167 15.23 -36.31 -0.91
C GLU A 167 16.60 -36.36 -0.20
N LEU A 168 17.68 -36.00 -0.91
CA LEU A 168 19.02 -35.97 -0.31
C LEU A 168 19.15 -34.96 0.83
N PHE A 169 18.44 -33.83 0.75
CA PHE A 169 18.42 -32.85 1.82
C PHE A 169 17.73 -33.40 3.08
N GLU A 170 16.61 -34.11 2.90
CA GLU A 170 15.88 -34.77 4.00
C GLU A 170 16.64 -35.99 4.55
N GLU A 171 17.25 -36.82 3.71
CA GLU A 171 18.17 -37.90 4.12
C GLU A 171 19.30 -37.36 5.01
N GLY A 172 19.75 -36.13 4.75
CA GLY A 172 20.74 -35.42 5.54
C GLY A 172 20.22 -34.77 6.80
N SER A 173 18.97 -35.06 7.19
CA SER A 173 18.28 -34.36 8.28
C SER A 173 18.35 -32.84 8.15
N ARG A 174 18.35 -32.34 6.91
CA ARG A 174 18.46 -30.91 6.55
C ARG A 174 19.78 -30.23 6.99
N ASN A 175 20.76 -31.02 7.40
CA ASN A 175 22.06 -30.52 7.86
C ASN A 175 23.13 -30.53 6.77
N TRP A 176 22.85 -31.12 5.61
CA TRP A 176 23.78 -31.14 4.50
C TRP A 176 23.71 -29.87 3.68
N GLY A 177 24.83 -29.16 3.64
CA GLY A 177 25.04 -28.06 2.70
C GLY A 177 25.16 -28.55 1.24
N TYR A 178 25.07 -27.61 0.31
CA TYR A 178 25.03 -27.89 -1.13
C TYR A 178 26.19 -28.77 -1.63
N ARG A 179 27.39 -28.66 -1.03
CA ARG A 179 28.58 -29.42 -1.46
C ARG A 179 28.39 -30.92 -1.25
N THR A 180 27.79 -31.31 -0.12
CA THR A 180 27.54 -32.71 0.23
C THR A 180 26.45 -33.30 -0.65
N VAL A 181 25.35 -32.57 -0.82
CA VAL A 181 24.26 -32.95 -1.74
C VAL A 181 24.78 -33.12 -3.16
N TRP A 182 25.62 -32.19 -3.63
CA TRP A 182 26.24 -32.26 -4.96
C TRP A 182 27.18 -33.45 -5.14
N ALA A 183 28.01 -33.78 -4.13
CA ALA A 183 28.91 -34.92 -4.19
C ALA A 183 28.14 -36.24 -4.33
N ARG A 184 26.97 -36.36 -3.71
CA ARG A 184 26.09 -37.53 -3.82
C ARG A 184 25.44 -37.64 -5.20
N LEU A 185 24.89 -36.55 -5.71
CA LEU A 185 24.30 -36.54 -7.07
C LEU A 185 25.32 -36.89 -8.16
N ARG A 186 26.58 -36.48 -7.97
CA ARG A 186 27.69 -36.88 -8.84
C ARG A 186 27.97 -38.38 -8.81
N ARG A 187 27.83 -39.04 -7.66
CA ARG A 187 27.96 -40.51 -7.54
C ARG A 187 26.80 -41.24 -8.21
N GLU A 188 25.63 -40.62 -8.30
CA GLU A 188 24.45 -41.10 -9.02
C GLU A 188 24.51 -40.85 -10.54
N GLY A 189 25.64 -40.37 -11.08
CA GLY A 189 25.83 -40.16 -12.52
C GLY A 189 25.23 -38.85 -13.06
N VAL A 190 24.74 -37.96 -12.20
CA VAL A 190 24.20 -36.66 -12.63
C VAL A 190 25.33 -35.76 -13.13
N SER A 191 25.28 -35.41 -14.41
CA SER A 191 26.27 -34.57 -15.09
C SER A 191 25.69 -33.21 -15.49
N GLY A 192 26.33 -32.12 -15.07
CA GLY A 192 25.89 -30.75 -15.33
C GLY A 192 26.81 -29.68 -14.74
N SER A 193 26.74 -28.44 -15.25
CA SER A 193 27.58 -27.34 -14.76
C SER A 193 27.05 -26.75 -13.44
N ARG A 194 27.97 -26.45 -12.52
CA ARG A 194 27.71 -25.94 -11.15
C ARG A 194 26.74 -24.75 -11.08
N ARG A 195 26.69 -23.90 -12.13
CA ARG A 195 25.82 -22.71 -12.20
C ARG A 195 24.33 -23.02 -12.39
N ARG A 196 23.95 -24.19 -12.93
CA ARG A 196 22.54 -24.56 -13.15
C ARG A 196 21.81 -24.96 -11.86
N TRP A 197 22.54 -25.05 -10.75
CA TRP A 197 22.07 -25.57 -9.47
C TRP A 197 21.66 -24.49 -8.46
N CYS A 198 22.22 -23.28 -8.52
CA CYS A 198 21.88 -22.20 -7.58
C CYS A 198 20.48 -21.59 -7.83
N ALA A 199 19.78 -21.98 -8.89
CA ALA A 199 18.48 -21.44 -9.29
C ALA A 199 17.33 -22.46 -9.23
N ALA A 200 17.60 -23.64 -8.65
CA ALA A 200 16.68 -24.76 -8.50
C ALA A 200 16.32 -24.95 -7.02
#